data_AF-A0A179F0G2-F1
#
_entry.id   AF-A0A179F0G2-F1
#
_cell.length_a   1.000
_cell.length_b   1.000
_cell.length_c   1.000
_cell.angle_alpha   90.00
_cell.angle_beta   90.00
_cell.angle_gamma   90.00
#
_symmetry.space_group_name_H-M   'P 1'
#
loop_
_entity.id
_entity.type
_entity.pdbx_description
1 polymer ?
#
loop_
_entity_poly.entity_id
_entity_poly.type
_entity_poly.pdbx_seq_one_letter_code
_entity_poly.pdbx_strand_id
1 'polypeptide(L)'
;MYSKCPTEKINLTGELFSTAMSASKQWKLEKSLGEVTTECLTVLVPEGESEDISITLWVGRREGFRISDTLMLKPTWSIPPKRQEPPPHIQQEQDGWH
;
A
#
# COMPACT_ATOMS: atom_id res chain seq x y z
N MET A 1 -3.72 -11.98 1.59
CA MET A 1 -2.74 -10.88 1.61
C MET A 1 -1.69 -11.25 2.64
N TYR A 2 -0.40 -11.14 2.35
CA TYR A 2 0.66 -11.48 3.30
C TYR A 2 1.55 -10.25 3.52
N SER A 3 1.68 -9.82 4.78
CA SER A 3 2.55 -8.73 5.19
C SER A 3 3.73 -9.29 5.98
N LYS A 4 4.92 -8.71 5.79
CA LYS A 4 6.08 -8.93 6.66
C LYS A 4 6.39 -7.66 7.47
N CYS A 5 5.35 -6.90 7.82
CA CYS A 5 5.50 -5.69 8.60
C CYS A 5 6.21 -6.01 9.94
N PRO A 6 7.38 -5.41 10.20
CA PRO A 6 8.04 -5.57 11.48
C PRO A 6 7.18 -5.01 12.61
N THR A 7 7.11 -5.73 13.73
CA THR A 7 6.26 -5.37 14.87
C THR A 7 6.61 -4.01 15.47
N GLU A 8 7.89 -3.66 15.48
CA GLU A 8 8.40 -2.38 15.97
C GLU A 8 7.97 -1.18 15.13
N LYS A 9 7.60 -1.40 13.86
CA LYS A 9 7.14 -0.35 12.95
C LYS A 9 5.65 -0.06 13.07
N ILE A 10 4.88 -0.88 13.80
CA ILE A 10 3.43 -0.68 13.95
C ILE A 10 3.11 0.66 14.62
N ASN A 11 3.98 1.12 15.52
CA ASN A 11 3.81 2.39 16.22
C ASN A 11 3.91 3.61 15.31
N LEU A 12 4.49 3.46 14.10
CA LEU A 12 4.61 4.53 13.12
C LEU A 12 3.33 4.74 12.30
N THR A 13 2.37 3.82 12.40
CA THR A 13 1.19 3.79 11.51
C THR A 13 0.30 5.02 11.64
N GLY A 14 0.12 5.57 12.85
CA GLY A 14 -0.77 6.73 13.08
C GLY A 14 -0.40 7.95 12.23
N GLU A 15 0.84 8.43 12.34
CA GLU A 15 1.33 9.60 11.59
C GLU A 15 1.41 9.30 10.09
N LEU A 16 1.90 8.12 9.73
CA LEU A 16 2.03 7.69 8.33
C LEU A 16 0.66 7.68 7.63
N PHE A 17 -0.36 7.10 8.26
CA PHE A 17 -1.69 6.96 7.68
C PHE A 17 -2.40 8.31 7.57
N SER A 18 -2.31 9.16 8.61
CA SER A 18 -2.88 10.51 8.56
C SER A 18 -2.27 11.35 7.43
N THR A 19 -0.95 11.33 7.31
CA THR A 19 -0.24 12.02 6.22
C THR A 19 -0.63 11.48 4.85
N ALA A 20 -0.77 10.17 4.71
CA ALA A 20 -1.11 9.58 3.41
C ALA A 20 -2.57 9.80 3.00
N MET A 21 -3.51 9.78 3.96
CA MET A 21 -4.91 10.10 3.71
C MET A 21 -5.07 11.57 3.32
N SER A 22 -4.43 12.50 4.03
CA SER A 22 -4.49 13.93 3.67
C SER A 22 -3.87 14.27 2.30
N ALA A 23 -2.99 13.39 1.79
CA ALA A 23 -2.48 13.50 0.44
C ALA A 23 -3.47 13.05 -0.66
N SER A 24 -4.54 12.31 -0.29
CA SER A 24 -5.58 11.80 -1.19
C SER A 24 -6.30 12.94 -1.94
N LYS A 25 -6.66 12.68 -3.20
CA LYS A 25 -7.51 13.60 -3.97
C LYS A 25 -8.93 13.68 -3.37
N GLN A 26 -9.45 12.56 -2.88
CA GLN A 26 -10.76 12.48 -2.23
C GLN A 26 -10.78 13.38 -0.99
N TRP A 27 -9.82 13.18 -0.08
CA TRP A 27 -9.69 14.00 1.13
C TRP A 27 -9.59 15.49 0.82
N LYS A 28 -8.75 15.87 -0.16
CA LYS A 28 -8.57 17.27 -0.54
C LYS A 28 -9.86 17.89 -1.09
N LEU A 29 -10.61 17.13 -1.89
CA LEU A 29 -11.90 17.56 -2.43
C LEU A 29 -12.92 17.76 -1.31
N GLU A 30 -13.13 16.75 -0.48
CA GLU A 30 -14.04 16.81 0.68
C GLU A 30 -13.70 17.99 1.59
N LYS A 31 -12.39 18.17 1.87
CA LYS A 31 -11.95 19.29 2.69
C LYS A 31 -12.21 20.64 2.04
N SER A 32 -12.05 20.76 0.73
CA SER A 32 -12.34 21.99 -0.02
C SER A 32 -13.83 22.33 -0.07
N LEU A 33 -14.69 21.31 0.03
CA LEU A 33 -16.15 21.45 0.11
C LEU A 33 -16.65 21.75 1.53
N GLY A 34 -15.74 21.73 2.52
CA GLY A 34 -16.11 21.95 3.93
C GLY A 34 -16.79 20.76 4.58
N GLU A 35 -16.63 19.56 4.02
CA GLU A 35 -17.20 18.33 4.57
C GLU A 35 -16.63 18.05 5.97
N VAL A 36 -17.51 17.54 6.84
CA VAL A 36 -17.17 17.18 8.22
C VAL A 36 -16.64 15.75 8.35
N THR A 37 -16.92 14.91 7.35
CA THR A 37 -16.45 13.51 7.25
C THR A 37 -15.57 13.31 6.02
N THR A 38 -14.91 12.15 5.94
CA THR A 38 -14.12 11.75 4.78
C THR A 38 -14.41 10.29 4.44
N GLU A 39 -14.57 10.00 3.16
CA GLU A 39 -14.69 8.64 2.64
C GLU A 39 -13.31 7.97 2.46
N CYS A 40 -12.23 8.61 2.92
CA CYS A 40 -10.90 8.03 2.85
C CYS A 40 -10.65 6.90 3.86
N LEU A 41 -11.57 6.66 4.80
CA LEU A 41 -11.47 5.62 5.79
C LEU A 41 -12.79 4.85 5.86
N THR A 42 -12.79 3.61 5.40
CA THR A 42 -13.98 2.76 5.43
C THR A 42 -13.71 1.45 6.17
N VAL A 43 -14.77 0.86 6.70
CA VAL A 43 -14.72 -0.38 7.46
C VAL A 43 -15.63 -1.42 6.81
N LEU A 44 -15.15 -2.64 6.70
CA LEU A 44 -15.92 -3.81 6.33
C LEU A 44 -15.93 -4.75 7.55
N VAL A 45 -17.11 -4.91 8.14
CA VAL A 45 -17.36 -5.85 9.24
C VAL A 45 -17.95 -7.12 8.63
N PRO A 46 -17.27 -8.27 8.77
CA PRO A 46 -17.81 -9.54 8.32
C PRO A 46 -19.03 -9.99 9.14
N GLU A 47 -19.84 -10.89 8.58
CA GLU A 47 -20.98 -11.49 9.30
C GLU A 47 -20.51 -12.49 10.37
N GLY A 48 -19.42 -13.20 10.13
CA GLY A 48 -18.88 -14.18 11.07
C GLY A 48 -18.26 -13.52 12.30
N GLU A 49 -18.71 -13.90 13.50
CA GLU A 49 -18.25 -13.31 14.77
C GLU A 49 -16.76 -13.57 15.08
N SER A 50 -16.15 -14.57 14.44
CA SER A 50 -14.73 -14.91 14.59
C SER A 50 -13.85 -14.32 13.50
N GLU A 51 -14.41 -13.59 12.53
CA GLU A 51 -13.67 -13.03 11.41
C GLU A 51 -13.12 -11.64 11.74
N ASP A 52 -11.94 -11.33 11.20
CA ASP A 52 -11.30 -10.04 11.41
C ASP A 52 -12.00 -8.93 10.60
N ILE A 53 -12.15 -7.75 11.23
CA ILE A 53 -12.63 -6.54 10.56
C ILE A 53 -11.55 -6.02 9.60
N SER A 54 -11.98 -5.62 8.39
CA SER A 54 -11.10 -4.97 7.42
C SER A 54 -11.31 -3.46 7.42
N ILE A 55 -10.22 -2.70 7.55
CA ILE A 55 -10.22 -1.24 7.39
C ILE A 55 -9.52 -0.89 6.08
N THR A 56 -10.16 -0.07 5.25
CA THR A 56 -9.60 0.40 3.98
C THR A 56 -9.25 1.88 4.07
N LEU A 57 -8.03 2.22 3.66
CA LEU A 57 -7.54 3.59 3.60
C LEU A 57 -7.33 4.02 2.14
N TRP A 58 -7.98 5.11 1.75
CA TRP A 58 -7.73 5.77 0.47
C TRP A 58 -6.68 6.86 0.67
N VAL A 59 -5.56 6.69 -0.01
CA VAL A 59 -4.38 7.53 0.19
C VAL A 59 -3.88 8.14 -1.12
N GLY A 60 -3.10 9.21 -1.01
CA GLY A 60 -2.31 9.73 -2.13
C GLY A 60 -1.39 8.64 -2.67
N ARG A 61 -1.27 8.53 -4.00
CA ARG A 61 -0.52 7.45 -4.66
C ARG A 61 0.94 7.35 -4.17
N ARG A 62 1.64 8.49 -4.09
CA ARG A 62 3.06 8.54 -3.69
C ARG A 62 3.22 8.13 -2.24
N GLU A 63 2.35 8.62 -1.37
CA GLU A 63 2.34 8.34 0.06
C GLU A 63 1.94 6.89 0.34
N GLY A 64 1.04 6.30 -0.45
CA GLY A 64 0.72 4.87 -0.41
C GLY A 64 1.92 3.98 -0.73
N PHE A 65 2.74 4.35 -1.72
CA PHE A 65 4.01 3.65 -1.96
C PHE A 65 4.98 3.81 -0.80
N ARG A 66 5.12 5.01 -0.23
CA ARG A 66 5.97 5.25 0.95
C ARG A 66 5.56 4.40 2.15
N ILE A 67 4.26 4.28 2.43
CA ILE A 67 3.74 3.40 3.49
C ILE A 67 4.10 1.96 3.17
N SER A 68 3.86 1.52 1.93
CA SER A 68 4.13 0.14 1.51
C SER A 68 5.60 -0.22 1.72
N ASP A 69 6.52 0.66 1.35
CA ASP A 69 7.96 0.45 1.55
C ASP A 69 8.32 0.46 3.05
N THR A 70 7.81 1.44 3.81
CA THR A 70 8.11 1.61 5.24
C THR A 70 7.69 0.38 6.04
N LEU A 71 6.46 -0.09 5.79
CA LEU A 71 5.85 -1.23 6.47
C LEU A 71 6.12 -2.57 5.77
N MET A 72 6.95 -2.58 4.72
CA MET A 72 7.33 -3.79 3.98
C MET A 72 6.12 -4.59 3.48
N LEU A 73 5.10 -3.87 3.00
CA LEU A 73 3.88 -4.46 2.45
C LEU A 73 4.14 -4.93 1.03
N LYS A 74 3.64 -6.12 0.70
CA LYS A 74 3.70 -6.64 -0.67
C LYS A 74 2.47 -6.15 -1.44
N PRO A 75 2.61 -5.32 -2.49
CA PRO A 75 1.47 -4.87 -3.27
C PRO A 75 0.87 -6.05 -4.04
N THR A 76 -0.46 -6.12 -4.04
CA THR A 76 -1.22 -6.95 -4.97
C THR A 76 -1.74 -6.04 -6.08
N TRP A 77 -1.36 -6.34 -7.32
CA TRP A 77 -1.74 -5.53 -8.46
C TRP A 77 -2.99 -6.10 -9.12
N SER A 78 -3.94 -5.23 -9.48
CA SER A 78 -5.13 -5.63 -10.27
C SER A 78 -4.75 -6.12 -11.66
N ILE A 79 -3.64 -5.63 -12.21
CA ILE A 79 -3.00 -6.11 -13.44
C ILE A 79 -1.53 -6.34 -13.12
N PRO A 80 -0.95 -7.51 -13.45
CA PRO A 80 0.47 -7.76 -13.19
C PRO A 80 1.33 -6.68 -13.86
N PRO A 81 2.35 -6.14 -13.17
CA PRO A 81 3.30 -5.25 -13.81
C PRO A 81 3.92 -6.00 -15.00
N LYS A 82 4.02 -5.34 -16.16
CA LYS A 82 4.76 -5.89 -17.30
C LYS A 82 6.14 -6.26 -16.79
N ARG A 83 6.49 -7.55 -16.87
CA ARG A 83 7.83 -8.03 -16.58
C ARG A 83 8.75 -7.18 -17.46
N GLN A 84 9.58 -6.33 -16.86
CA GLN A 84 10.71 -5.78 -17.59
C GLN A 84 11.58 -6.99 -17.88
N GLU A 85 11.57 -7.45 -19.13
CA GLU A 85 12.54 -8.44 -19.57
C GLU A 85 13.92 -7.85 -19.26
N PRO A 86 14.83 -8.63 -18.64
CA PRO A 86 16.19 -8.17 -18.48
C PRO A 86 16.71 -7.77 -19.87
N PRO A 87 17.47 -6.67 -19.98
CA PRO A 87 18.09 -6.31 -21.25
C PRO A 87 18.84 -7.53 -21.81
N PRO A 88 18.86 -7.73 -23.15
CA PRO A 88 19.31 -8.96 -23.80
C PRO A 88 20.80 -9.32 -23.59
N HIS A 89 21.50 -8.68 -22.66
CA HIS A 89 22.94 -8.78 -22.47
C HIS A 89 23.37 -9.44 -21.16
N ILE A 90 22.47 -10.05 -20.38
CA ILE A 90 22.85 -10.87 -19.22
C ILE A 90 22.41 -12.32 -19.45
N GLN A 91 23.03 -12.97 -20.44
CA GLN A 91 22.89 -14.41 -20.63
C GLN A 91 24.13 -15.09 -21.23
N GLN A 92 25.28 -14.42 -21.20
CA GLN A 92 26.57 -15.03 -21.57
C GLN A 92 27.61 -14.69 -20.52
N GLU A 93 27.63 -15.46 -19.43
CA GLU A 93 28.83 -15.74 -18.62
C GLU A 93 28.48 -16.79 -17.53
N GLN A 94 27.91 -17.92 -17.95
CA GLN A 94 27.92 -19.16 -17.16
C GLN A 94 28.10 -20.36 -18.10
N ASP A 95 29.08 -20.28 -19.00
CA ASP A 95 29.61 -21.44 -19.71
C ASP A 95 31.13 -21.27 -19.78
N GLY A 96 31.81 -21.80 -18.78
CA GLY A 96 33.26 -21.91 -18.78
C GLY A 96 33.88 -21.55 -17.45
N TRP A 97 33.93 -22.51 -16.52
CA TRP A 97 35.17 -22.97 -15.90
C TRP A 97 34.96 -24.41 -15.44
N HIS A 98 35.90 -25.26 -15.84
CA HIS A 98 36.06 -26.67 -15.46
C HIS A 98 36.22 -26.86 -13.95
#